data_AF-A0A2N5SFS4-F1
#
_entry.id   AF-A0A2N5SFS4-F1
#
_cell.length_a   1.000
_cell.length_b   1.000
_cell.length_c   1.000
_cell.angle_alpha   90.00
_cell.angle_beta   90.00
_cell.angle_gamma   90.00
#
_symmetry.space_group_name_H-M   'P 1'
#
loop_
_entity.id
_entity.type
_entity.pdbx_description
1 polymer ?
#
loop_
_entity_poly.entity_id
_entity_poly.type
_entity_poly.pdbx_seq_one_letter_code
_entity_poly.pdbx_strand_id
1 'polypeptide(L)'
;MLPNPNRFLLSTNTPPLTQRSWSATGINPFKKVFNMKDQTLKEHIADVANQFYGQPAKSLRIDTVANLVMGCNTFLLAGTGIGKSRMAKIYYKLIPRKKRAVLLVLNPLDSLGNNQVFEKEQAGFTAINLYKLNFNKIAADDIAKA
;
A
#
# COMPACT_ATOMS: atom_id res chain seq x y z
N MET A 1 19.24 -18.81 29.10
CA MET A 1 19.40 -18.69 27.64
C MET A 1 19.11 -17.25 27.24
N LEU A 2 20.12 -16.50 26.80
CA LEU A 2 19.90 -15.17 26.23
C LEU A 2 19.18 -15.31 24.88
N PRO A 3 18.17 -14.48 24.57
CA PRO A 3 17.54 -14.52 23.25
C PRO A 3 18.58 -14.20 22.18
N ASN A 4 18.60 -15.01 21.12
CA ASN A 4 19.49 -14.80 19.98
C ASN A 4 19.26 -13.39 19.41
N PRO A 5 20.26 -12.49 19.43
CA PRO A 5 20.13 -11.12 18.93
C PRO A 5 19.83 -11.06 17.42
N ASN A 6 20.07 -12.18 16.70
CA ASN A 6 19.79 -12.30 15.28
C ASN A 6 18.36 -12.79 14.97
N ARG A 7 17.51 -13.06 15.98
CA ARG A 7 16.15 -13.59 15.77
C ARG A 7 15.21 -12.63 15.01
N PHE A 8 15.59 -11.35 14.91
CA PHE A 8 14.86 -10.31 14.18
C PHE A 8 15.70 -9.61 13.11
N LEU A 9 16.86 -10.16 12.73
CA LEU A 9 17.51 -9.69 11.51
C LEU A 9 16.62 -10.10 10.33
N LEU A 10 15.84 -9.13 9.85
CA LEU A 10 15.30 -9.15 8.51
C LEU A 10 16.47 -9.51 7.58
N SER A 11 16.34 -10.63 6.89
CA SER A 11 17.21 -10.95 5.77
C SER A 11 17.29 -9.71 4.88
N THR A 12 18.44 -9.04 4.89
CA THR A 12 18.77 -7.96 3.96
C THR A 12 19.04 -8.52 2.55
N ASN A 13 19.04 -9.85 2.40
CA ASN A 13 18.91 -10.50 1.11
C ASN A 13 17.47 -10.29 0.63
N THR A 14 17.25 -9.10 0.07
CA THR A 14 16.14 -8.87 -0.85
C THR A 14 16.39 -9.83 -2.00
N PRO A 15 15.54 -10.85 -2.23
CA PRO A 15 15.72 -11.72 -3.38
C PRO A 15 15.77 -10.86 -4.65
N PRO A 16 16.57 -11.25 -5.67
CA PRO A 16 16.60 -10.52 -6.92
C PRO A 16 15.17 -10.40 -7.47
N LEU A 17 14.79 -9.19 -7.86
CA LEU A 17 13.42 -8.78 -8.21
C LEU A 17 13.02 -9.24 -9.63
N THR A 18 13.10 -10.55 -9.88
CA THR A 18 13.06 -11.12 -11.24
C THR A 18 11.68 -11.51 -11.78
N GLN A 19 10.59 -11.26 -11.05
CA GLN A 19 9.22 -11.41 -11.58
C GLN A 19 8.40 -10.15 -11.36
N ARG A 20 8.67 -9.13 -12.18
CA ARG A 20 7.72 -8.02 -12.34
C ARG A 20 6.50 -8.54 -13.08
N SER A 21 5.35 -8.53 -12.43
CA SER A 21 4.10 -8.92 -13.06
C SER A 21 3.36 -7.68 -13.56
N TRP A 22 3.00 -7.69 -14.85
CA TRP A 22 2.11 -6.71 -15.45
C TRP A 22 0.82 -7.43 -15.83
N SER A 23 -0.32 -6.93 -15.35
CA SER A 23 -1.61 -7.49 -15.71
C SER A 23 -2.10 -6.90 -17.04
N ALA A 24 -2.48 -7.75 -17.99
CA ALA A 24 -3.04 -7.29 -19.27
C ALA A 24 -4.37 -6.53 -19.09
N THR A 25 -5.20 -6.97 -18.14
CA THR A 25 -6.56 -6.45 -17.92
C THR A 25 -6.75 -5.80 -16.55
N GLY A 26 -5.84 -6.04 -15.60
CA GLY A 26 -5.95 -5.58 -14.22
C GLY A 26 -5.43 -4.16 -13.97
N ILE A 27 -5.43 -3.82 -12.68
CA ILE A 27 -4.88 -2.56 -12.17
C ILE A 27 -3.37 -2.65 -12.13
N ASN A 28 -2.70 -1.69 -12.77
CA ASN A 28 -1.26 -1.58 -12.77
C ASN A 28 -0.84 -0.16 -12.35
N PRO A 29 0.34 0.02 -11.76
CA PRO A 29 0.92 1.35 -11.55
C PRO A 29 1.20 2.04 -12.89
N PHE A 30 1.56 3.32 -12.86
CA PHE A 30 2.00 4.02 -14.06
C PHE A 30 3.12 3.25 -14.77
N LYS A 31 3.01 3.05 -16.09
CA LYS A 31 4.00 2.31 -16.88
C LYS A 31 5.43 2.85 -16.67
N LYS A 32 5.57 4.18 -16.54
CA LYS A 32 6.86 4.82 -16.22
C LYS A 32 7.44 4.37 -14.88
N VAL A 33 6.60 4.21 -13.86
CA VAL A 33 6.99 3.76 -12.52
C VAL A 33 7.34 2.27 -12.55
N PHE A 34 6.50 1.46 -13.21
CA PHE A 34 6.73 0.04 -13.38
C PHE A 34 8.05 -0.29 -14.11
N ASN A 35 8.49 0.57 -15.03
CA ASN A 35 9.73 0.39 -15.80
C ASN A 35 10.99 0.94 -15.11
N MET A 36 10.88 1.61 -13.96
CA MET A 36 12.04 2.16 -13.24
C MET A 36 12.95 1.03 -12.74
N LYS A 37 14.27 1.25 -12.72
CA LYS A 37 15.21 0.36 -12.02
C LYS A 37 15.02 0.49 -10.50
N ASP A 38 15.43 -0.50 -9.74
CA ASP A 38 15.08 -0.63 -8.32
C ASP A 38 15.47 0.59 -7.48
N GLN A 39 16.68 1.11 -7.67
CA GLN A 39 17.14 2.30 -6.93
C GLN A 39 16.30 3.54 -7.26
N THR A 40 16.11 3.82 -8.55
CA THR A 40 15.28 4.94 -9.03
C THR A 40 13.81 4.79 -8.63
N LEU A 41 13.29 3.56 -8.59
CA LEU A 41 11.94 3.28 -8.12
C LEU A 41 11.80 3.65 -6.64
N LYS A 42 12.76 3.23 -5.80
CA LYS A 42 12.75 3.54 -4.37
C LYS A 42 12.86 5.04 -4.11
N GLU A 43 13.70 5.75 -4.84
CA GLU A 43 13.81 7.22 -4.80
C GLU A 43 12.48 7.88 -5.18
N HIS A 44 11.88 7.46 -6.30
CA HIS A 44 10.59 7.98 -6.74
C HIS A 44 9.47 7.75 -5.70
N ILE A 45 9.45 6.57 -5.07
CA ILE A 45 8.50 6.26 -3.99
C ILE A 45 8.75 7.16 -2.77
N ALA A 46 10.01 7.40 -2.40
CA ALA A 46 10.37 8.29 -1.30
C ALA A 46 9.91 9.72 -1.57
N ASP A 47 10.10 10.22 -2.80
CA ASP A 47 9.65 11.55 -3.23
C ASP A 47 8.13 11.67 -3.16
N VAL A 48 7.40 10.69 -3.70
CA VAL A 48 5.92 10.66 -3.63
C VAL A 48 5.45 10.65 -2.18
N ALA A 49 6.11 9.88 -1.31
CA ALA A 49 5.76 9.83 0.10
C ALA A 49 6.03 11.18 0.80
N ASN A 50 7.16 11.81 0.51
CA ASN A 50 7.55 13.10 1.11
C ASN A 50 6.63 14.23 0.63
N GLN A 51 6.34 14.30 -0.68
CA GLN A 51 5.40 15.27 -1.25
C GLN A 51 3.99 15.12 -0.63
N PHE A 52 3.57 13.89 -0.36
CA PHE A 52 2.22 13.65 0.14
C PHE A 52 2.07 13.82 1.66
N TYR A 53 3.09 13.47 2.46
CA TYR A 53 3.02 13.53 3.93
C TYR A 53 3.88 14.63 4.57
N GLY A 54 4.63 15.40 3.77
CA GLY A 54 5.55 16.43 4.25
C GLY A 54 6.72 15.90 5.08
N GLN A 55 6.99 14.59 5.02
CA GLN A 55 8.07 13.96 5.78
C GLN A 55 8.67 12.75 5.05
N PRO A 56 9.97 12.48 5.22
CA PRO A 56 10.61 11.30 4.66
C PRO A 56 9.99 10.00 5.15
N ALA A 57 9.83 9.04 4.22
CA ALA A 57 9.40 7.69 4.57
C ALA A 57 10.59 6.84 5.04
N LYS A 58 10.34 5.95 6.02
CA LYS A 58 11.33 4.94 6.43
C LYS A 58 11.57 3.92 5.31
N SER A 59 12.80 3.41 5.20
CA SER A 59 13.22 2.42 4.19
C SER A 59 12.26 1.23 4.08
N LEU A 60 11.86 0.63 5.20
CA LEU A 60 10.92 -0.50 5.22
C LEU A 60 9.61 -0.22 4.49
N ARG A 61 9.08 1.02 4.55
CA ARG A 61 7.88 1.43 3.81
C ARG A 61 8.15 1.51 2.32
N ILE A 62 9.28 2.09 1.95
CA ILE A 62 9.71 2.26 0.56
C ILE A 62 9.88 0.88 -0.09
N ASP A 63 10.59 -0.02 0.57
CA ASP A 63 10.82 -1.39 0.08
C ASP A 63 9.51 -2.17 -0.07
N THR A 64 8.61 -2.04 0.90
CA THR A 64 7.29 -2.67 0.84
C THR A 64 6.50 -2.16 -0.38
N VAL A 65 6.46 -0.84 -0.60
CA VAL A 65 5.73 -0.27 -1.75
C VAL A 65 6.39 -0.65 -3.07
N ALA A 66 7.72 -0.71 -3.13
CA ALA A 66 8.43 -1.18 -4.32
C ALA A 66 8.02 -2.61 -4.68
N ASN A 67 7.97 -3.52 -3.70
CA ASN A 67 7.50 -4.89 -3.92
C ASN A 67 6.06 -4.92 -4.45
N LEU A 68 5.17 -4.08 -3.93
CA LEU A 68 3.80 -3.97 -4.45
C LEU A 68 3.75 -3.43 -5.90
N VAL A 69 4.58 -2.44 -6.24
CA VAL A 69 4.68 -1.91 -7.63
C VAL A 69 5.11 -2.99 -8.62
N MET A 70 5.95 -3.94 -8.17
CA MET A 70 6.39 -5.06 -9.00
C MET A 70 5.36 -6.20 -9.06
N GLY A 71 4.23 -6.07 -8.36
CA GLY A 71 3.17 -7.06 -8.32
C GLY A 71 3.52 -8.27 -7.46
N CYS A 72 4.43 -8.12 -6.49
CA CYS A 72 4.80 -9.19 -5.58
C CYS A 72 3.81 -9.29 -4.40
N ASN A 73 3.36 -10.50 -4.10
CA ASN A 73 2.70 -10.79 -2.82
C ASN A 73 3.70 -10.55 -1.69
N THR A 74 3.40 -9.61 -0.80
CA THR A 74 4.36 -9.11 0.19
C THR A 74 3.85 -9.36 1.60
N PHE A 75 4.61 -10.15 2.38
CA PHE A 75 4.38 -10.31 3.81
C PHE A 75 5.28 -9.35 4.58
N LEU A 76 4.69 -8.59 5.48
CA LEU A 76 5.41 -7.60 6.29
C LEU A 76 5.19 -7.87 7.77
N LEU A 77 6.26 -8.17 8.48
CA LEU A 77 6.26 -8.18 9.94
C LEU A 77 6.46 -6.74 10.44
N ALA A 78 5.40 -6.15 10.98
CA ALA A 78 5.42 -4.77 11.44
C ALA A 78 4.65 -4.59 12.75
N GLY A 79 5.31 -3.96 13.74
CA GLY A 79 4.67 -3.52 14.98
C GLY A 79 3.57 -2.46 14.78
N THR A 80 2.83 -2.20 15.84
CA THR A 80 1.88 -1.08 15.91
C THR A 80 2.63 0.25 15.73
N GLY A 81 2.02 1.25 15.08
CA GLY A 81 2.64 2.55 14.83
C GLY A 81 3.60 2.64 13.63
N ILE A 82 3.94 1.52 12.97
CA ILE A 82 4.77 1.55 11.74
C ILE A 82 4.06 2.24 10.58
N GLY A 83 2.74 2.46 10.64
CA GLY A 83 1.99 3.22 9.65
C GLY A 83 1.63 2.40 8.41
N LYS A 84 1.13 1.17 8.59
CA LYS A 84 0.67 0.26 7.53
C LYS A 84 -0.29 0.95 6.54
N SER A 85 -1.24 1.72 7.07
CA SER A 85 -2.18 2.54 6.28
C SER A 85 -1.46 3.51 5.32
N ARG A 86 -0.32 4.08 5.71
CA ARG A 86 0.44 5.00 4.85
C ARG A 86 1.07 4.30 3.65
N MET A 87 1.56 3.07 3.81
CA MET A 87 2.16 2.28 2.71
C MET A 87 1.13 2.04 1.61
N ALA A 88 -0.06 1.58 1.98
CA ALA A 88 -1.20 1.39 1.10
C ALA A 88 -1.58 2.65 0.31
N LYS A 89 -1.62 3.81 1.00
CA LYS A 89 -1.91 5.11 0.39
C LYS A 89 -0.84 5.55 -0.62
N ILE A 90 0.45 5.33 -0.33
CA ILE A 90 1.54 5.65 -1.27
C ILE A 90 1.44 4.76 -2.51
N TYR A 91 1.24 3.46 -2.33
CA TYR A 91 1.05 2.54 -3.46
C TYR A 91 -0.13 2.97 -4.35
N TYR A 92 -1.26 3.35 -3.74
CA TYR A 92 -2.42 3.85 -4.47
C TYR A 92 -2.12 5.09 -5.34
N LYS A 93 -1.27 6.01 -4.84
CA LYS A 93 -0.86 7.22 -5.60
C LYS A 93 -0.01 6.90 -6.84
N LEU A 94 0.59 5.71 -6.90
CA LEU A 94 1.36 5.24 -8.05
C LEU A 94 0.48 4.59 -9.13
N ILE A 95 -0.84 4.51 -8.90
CA ILE A 95 -1.81 3.97 -9.85
C ILE A 95 -2.51 5.14 -10.58
N PRO A 96 -2.68 5.07 -11.92
CA PRO A 96 -3.40 6.11 -12.64
C PRO A 96 -4.85 6.22 -12.17
N ARG A 97 -5.28 7.43 -11.76
CA ARG A 97 -6.66 7.69 -11.29
C ARG A 97 -7.74 7.20 -12.25
N LYS A 98 -7.52 7.34 -13.57
CA LYS A 98 -8.43 6.86 -14.63
C LYS A 98 -8.71 5.36 -14.59
N LYS A 99 -7.91 4.56 -13.87
CA LYS A 99 -8.13 3.13 -13.68
C LYS A 99 -9.16 2.81 -12.60
N ARG A 100 -9.63 3.82 -11.85
CA ARG A 100 -10.65 3.68 -10.78
C ARG A 100 -10.33 2.51 -9.86
N ALA A 101 -9.06 2.43 -9.45
CA ALA A 101 -8.57 1.34 -8.64
C ALA A 101 -9.27 1.35 -7.28
N VAL A 102 -9.57 0.14 -6.78
CA VAL A 102 -10.10 -0.07 -5.44
C VAL A 102 -9.03 -0.82 -4.65
N LEU A 103 -8.67 -0.29 -3.48
CA LEU A 103 -7.77 -0.95 -2.55
C LEU A 103 -8.58 -1.58 -1.41
N LEU A 104 -8.70 -2.90 -1.43
CA LEU A 104 -9.40 -3.65 -0.38
C LEU A 104 -8.46 -3.90 0.81
N VAL A 105 -8.91 -3.54 2.01
CA VAL A 105 -8.19 -3.80 3.26
C VAL A 105 -9.11 -4.61 4.18
N LEU A 106 -8.70 -5.83 4.50
CA LEU A 106 -9.42 -6.67 5.46
C LEU A 106 -8.99 -6.28 6.87
N ASN A 107 -9.95 -5.84 7.69
CA ASN A 107 -9.72 -5.43 9.07
C ASN A 107 -10.40 -6.42 10.03
N PRO A 108 -9.77 -6.76 11.15
CA PRO A 108 -10.37 -7.65 12.14
C PRO A 108 -11.44 -6.96 13.02
N LEU A 109 -11.51 -5.63 13.01
CA LEU A 109 -12.37 -4.84 13.90
C LEU A 109 -13.00 -3.66 13.16
N ASP A 110 -14.30 -3.45 13.38
CA ASP A 110 -15.05 -2.35 12.76
C ASP A 110 -14.57 -0.98 13.24
N SER A 111 -14.29 -0.83 14.54
CA SER A 111 -13.78 0.41 15.13
C SER A 111 -12.44 0.84 14.51
N LEU A 112 -11.56 -0.12 14.25
CA LEU A 112 -10.30 0.12 13.55
C LEU A 112 -10.54 0.55 12.10
N GLY A 113 -11.49 -0.09 11.41
CA GLY A 113 -11.88 0.28 10.06
C GLY A 113 -12.39 1.72 9.97
N ASN A 114 -13.27 2.12 10.89
CA ASN A 114 -13.83 3.48 10.95
C ASN A 114 -12.74 4.53 11.18
N ASN A 115 -11.81 4.30 12.11
CA ASN A 115 -10.69 5.23 12.32
C ASN A 115 -9.80 5.35 11.06
N GLN A 116 -9.56 4.24 10.36
CA GLN A 116 -8.80 4.27 9.11
C GLN A 116 -9.53 5.02 7.98
N VAL A 117 -10.87 4.94 7.91
CA VAL A 117 -11.68 5.72 6.95
C VAL A 117 -11.51 7.20 7.24
N PHE A 118 -11.70 7.61 8.50
CA PHE A 118 -11.51 9.00 8.92
C PHE A 118 -10.11 9.52 8.53
N GLU A 119 -9.04 8.79 8.84
CA GLU A 119 -7.68 9.16 8.44
C GLU A 119 -7.43 9.20 6.92
N LYS A 120 -8.22 8.48 6.11
CA LYS A 120 -8.13 8.48 4.64
C LYS A 120 -8.84 9.70 4.07
N GLU A 121 -10.02 10.02 4.57
CA GLU A 121 -10.79 11.20 4.17
C GLU A 121 -10.05 12.49 4.49
N GLN A 122 -9.45 12.60 5.68
CA GLN A 122 -8.59 13.73 6.05
C GLN A 122 -7.36 13.86 5.13
N ALA A 123 -6.92 12.77 4.50
CA ALA A 123 -5.83 12.76 3.53
C ALA A 123 -6.33 12.92 2.07
N GLY A 124 -7.61 13.25 1.86
CA GLY A 124 -8.22 13.49 0.55
C GLY A 124 -8.46 12.22 -0.29
N PHE A 125 -8.61 11.05 0.35
CA PHE A 125 -9.05 9.83 -0.31
C PHE A 125 -10.53 9.57 -0.05
N THR A 126 -11.23 8.99 -1.02
CA THR A 126 -12.50 8.31 -0.76
C THR A 126 -12.23 6.97 -0.09
N ALA A 127 -13.01 6.65 0.93
CA ALA A 127 -12.91 5.39 1.66
C ALA A 127 -14.27 5.02 2.25
N ILE A 128 -14.50 3.72 2.41
CA ILE A 128 -15.69 3.19 3.08
C ILE A 128 -15.26 1.98 3.91
N ASN A 129 -15.85 1.86 5.11
CA ASN A 129 -15.73 0.66 5.93
C ASN A 129 -16.96 -0.21 5.69
N LEU A 130 -16.75 -1.40 5.13
CA LEU A 130 -17.82 -2.35 4.87
C LEU A 130 -17.86 -3.40 5.98
N TYR A 131 -19.02 -3.58 6.57
CA TYR A 131 -19.35 -4.55 7.58
C TYR A 131 -20.69 -5.20 7.24
N LYS A 132 -21.11 -6.20 8.01
CA LYS A 132 -22.24 -7.08 7.66
C LYS A 132 -23.52 -6.36 7.22
N LEU A 133 -23.87 -5.23 7.84
CA LEU A 133 -25.14 -4.55 7.58
C LEU A 133 -25.10 -3.63 6.35
N ASN A 134 -23.94 -3.06 6.01
CA ASN A 134 -23.80 -2.14 4.87
C ASN A 134 -23.14 -2.80 3.64
N PHE A 135 -22.73 -4.07 3.73
CA PHE A 135 -22.26 -4.86 2.59
C PHE A 135 -23.45 -5.32 1.72
N ASN A 136 -24.03 -4.37 0.99
CA ASN A 136 -25.24 -4.54 0.21
C ASN A 136 -25.13 -3.84 -1.17
N LYS A 137 -26.17 -4.01 -2.00
CA LYS A 137 -26.19 -3.46 -3.36
C LYS A 137 -26.07 -1.93 -3.39
N ILE A 138 -26.66 -1.23 -2.42
CA ILE A 138 -26.62 0.24 -2.36
C ILE A 138 -25.16 0.71 -2.22
N ALA A 139 -24.43 0.13 -1.27
CA ALA A 139 -23.02 0.46 -1.08
C ALA A 139 -22.16 0.10 -2.32
N ALA A 140 -22.47 -1.01 -2.99
CA ALA A 140 -21.77 -1.39 -4.22
C ALA A 140 -22.03 -0.40 -5.37
N ASP A 141 -23.28 0.04 -5.54
CA ASP A 141 -23.67 1.02 -6.57
C ASP A 141 -23.01 2.38 -6.31
N ASP A 142 -22.82 2.78 -5.05
CA ASP A 142 -22.14 4.02 -4.69
C ASP A 142 -20.63 3.95 -4.95
N ILE A 143 -19.98 2.82 -4.62
CA ILE A 143 -18.57 2.58 -4.97
C ILE A 143 -18.37 2.61 -6.49
N ALA A 144 -19.33 2.05 -7.25
CA ALA A 144 -19.27 2.02 -8.71
C ALA A 144 -19.45 3.40 -9.38
N LYS A 145 -19.87 4.43 -8.65
CA LYS A 145 -19.99 5.82 -9.15
C LYS A 145 -18.81 6.71 -8.79
N ALA A 146 -18.06 6.38 -7.74
CA ALA A 146 -16.90 7.14 -7.25
C ALA A 146 -15.69 7.13 -8.20
#